data_AF-A0A7G9SAU6-F1
#
_entry.id   AF-A0A7G9SAU6-F1
#
_cell.length_a   1.000
_cell.length_b   1.000
_cell.length_c   1.000
_cell.angle_alpha   90.00
_cell.angle_beta   90.00
_cell.angle_gamma   90.00
#
_symmetry.space_group_name_H-M   'P 1'
#
loop_
_entity.id
_entity.type
_entity.pdbx_description
1 polymer ?
#
loop_
_entity_poly.entity_id
_entity_poly.type
_entity_poly.pdbx_seq_one_letter_code
_entity_poly.pdbx_strand_id
1 'polypeptide(L)'
;MRTGQGAASRALFDEVIKESANIDDAGAALRGLLAPYFELLAGDGSAAAAASMFRASQVLQRPGVAQTQAILARQLSAGNDEASATFRLAVSRTREIVRTEAEAARLSALVKPTRGEQAALDAAKASLVDLRAQQTQLQAKLADYPRYKALSPSNVDLTELQAALRDGEGYYKMMVVDDAVYALFATRGGARAMKLQQSATEMGGDVSKVRSSIIEERAG
;
A
#
# COMPACT_ATOMS: atom_id res chain seq x y z
N MET A 1 14.45 -6.97 26.05
CA MET A 1 13.22 -6.15 25.89
C MET A 1 13.08 -5.46 24.52
N ARG A 2 14.05 -5.57 23.58
CA ARG A 2 14.03 -4.85 22.28
C ARG A 2 13.28 -5.59 21.13
N THR A 3 13.07 -6.90 21.26
CA THR A 3 12.36 -7.74 20.27
C THR A 3 10.84 -7.62 20.32
N GLY A 4 10.26 -7.42 21.51
CA GLY A 4 8.81 -7.28 21.69
C GLY A 4 8.25 -5.95 21.13
N GLN A 5 9.03 -4.86 21.21
CA GLN A 5 8.64 -3.57 20.64
C GLN A 5 8.70 -3.59 19.10
N GLY A 6 9.71 -4.24 18.50
CA GLY A 6 9.82 -4.37 17.04
C GLY A 6 8.66 -5.15 16.41
N ALA A 7 8.22 -6.24 17.05
CA ALA A 7 7.07 -7.02 16.58
C ALA A 7 5.74 -6.24 16.67
N ALA A 8 5.53 -5.49 17.77
CA ALA A 8 4.34 -4.65 17.94
C ALA A 8 4.31 -3.48 16.94
N SER A 9 5.44 -2.79 16.74
CA SER A 9 5.55 -1.73 15.73
C SER A 9 5.32 -2.27 14.32
N ARG A 10 5.82 -3.47 14.00
CA ARG A 10 5.57 -4.11 12.70
C ARG A 10 4.09 -4.38 12.45
N ALA A 11 3.37 -4.89 13.46
CA ALA A 11 1.94 -5.15 13.33
C ALA A 11 1.13 -3.89 13.03
N LEU A 12 1.46 -2.78 13.68
CA LEU A 12 0.83 -1.47 13.42
C LEU A 12 1.11 -0.98 11.99
N PHE A 13 2.35 -1.09 11.51
CA PHE A 13 2.66 -0.75 10.12
C PHE A 13 1.95 -1.68 9.12
N ASP A 14 1.89 -2.99 9.39
CA ASP A 14 1.18 -3.96 8.54
C ASP A 14 -0.32 -3.59 8.41
N GLU A 15 -0.97 -3.14 9.48
CA GLU A 15 -2.36 -2.71 9.49
C GLU A 15 -2.56 -1.44 8.65
N VAL A 16 -1.76 -0.40 8.89
CA VAL A 16 -1.79 0.85 8.11
C VAL A 16 -1.59 0.59 6.62
N ILE A 17 -0.65 -0.29 6.26
CA ILE A 17 -0.39 -0.64 4.86
C ILE A 17 -1.55 -1.41 4.24
N LYS A 18 -2.14 -2.38 4.95
CA LYS A 18 -3.33 -3.12 4.49
C LYS A 18 -4.51 -2.19 4.25
N GLU A 19 -4.76 -1.25 5.15
CA GLU A 19 -5.85 -0.28 5.01
C GLU A 19 -5.59 0.68 3.85
N SER A 20 -4.35 1.15 3.70
CA SER A 20 -3.96 2.09 2.65
C SER A 20 -4.08 1.55 1.23
N ALA A 21 -3.96 0.23 1.06
CA ALA A 21 -4.05 -0.42 -0.23
C ALA A 21 -5.43 -0.26 -0.90
N ASN A 22 -6.43 0.19 -0.14
CA ASN A 22 -7.80 0.46 -0.58
C ASN A 22 -8.12 1.97 -0.69
N ILE A 23 -7.15 2.85 -0.43
CA ILE A 23 -7.32 4.30 -0.38
C ILE A 23 -6.52 4.94 -1.54
N ASP A 24 -7.23 5.58 -2.47
CA ASP A 24 -6.61 6.36 -3.53
C ASP A 24 -5.75 7.49 -2.94
N ASP A 25 -4.52 7.67 -3.46
CA ASP A 25 -3.55 8.71 -3.06
C ASP A 25 -2.88 8.54 -1.67
N ALA A 26 -3.11 7.42 -0.97
CA ALA A 26 -2.45 7.14 0.31
C ALA A 26 -0.91 7.05 0.21
N GLY A 27 -0.38 6.74 -0.97
CA GLY A 27 1.06 6.60 -1.22
C GLY A 27 1.88 7.88 -1.02
N ALA A 28 1.26 9.07 -1.09
CA ALA A 28 1.95 10.33 -0.81
C ALA A 28 2.08 10.58 0.70
N ALA A 29 1.00 10.36 1.47
CA ALA A 29 0.97 10.53 2.92
C ALA A 29 1.81 9.46 3.66
N LEU A 30 1.87 8.24 3.12
CA LEU A 30 2.57 7.12 3.73
C LEU A 30 4.07 7.11 3.46
N ARG A 31 4.56 7.88 2.50
CA ARG A 31 5.97 7.84 2.08
C ARG A 31 6.93 8.07 3.25
N GLY A 32 6.60 8.98 4.17
CA GLY A 32 7.40 9.23 5.38
C GLY A 32 7.36 8.12 6.44
N LEU A 33 6.33 7.26 6.42
CA LEU A 33 6.20 6.11 7.33
C LEU A 33 6.84 4.83 6.75
N LEU A 34 7.10 4.79 5.45
CA LEU A 34 7.65 3.62 4.78
C LEU A 34 9.14 3.40 5.06
N ALA A 35 9.92 4.47 5.28
CA ALA A 35 11.33 4.35 5.59
C ALA A 35 11.62 3.50 6.86
N PRO A 36 11.05 3.81 8.05
CA PRO A 36 11.29 3.00 9.24
C PRO A 36 10.71 1.58 9.13
N TYR A 37 9.61 1.41 8.39
CA TYR A 37 9.01 0.10 8.19
C TYR A 37 9.87 -0.80 7.28
N PHE A 38 10.39 -0.27 6.17
CA PHE A 38 11.31 -1.00 5.29
C PHE A 38 12.60 -1.39 6.02
N GLU A 39 13.12 -0.53 6.91
CA GLU A 39 14.27 -0.85 7.75
C GLU A 39 13.99 -2.06 8.66
N LEU A 40 12.83 -2.09 9.32
CA LEU A 40 12.42 -3.22 10.17
C LEU A 40 12.30 -4.52 9.37
N LEU A 41 11.66 -4.46 8.20
CA LEU A 41 11.46 -5.62 7.34
C LEU A 41 12.77 -6.16 6.76
N ALA A 42 13.68 -5.27 6.36
CA ALA A 42 15.00 -5.65 5.88
C ALA A 42 15.89 -6.26 6.98
N GLY A 43 15.78 -5.76 8.21
CA GLY A 43 16.49 -6.30 9.37
C GLY A 43 16.01 -7.69 9.80
N ASP A 44 14.71 -7.98 9.63
CA ASP A 44 14.13 -9.31 9.84
C ASP A 44 14.57 -10.27 8.72
N GLY A 45 14.35 -9.90 7.45
CA GLY A 45 14.79 -10.67 6.29
C GLY A 45 14.08 -12.02 6.08
N SER A 46 13.12 -12.38 6.92
CA SER A 46 12.30 -13.59 6.75
C SER A 46 11.40 -13.52 5.52
N ALA A 47 10.87 -14.68 5.09
CA ALA A 47 9.87 -14.75 4.02
C ALA A 47 8.59 -13.96 4.37
N ALA A 48 8.21 -13.91 5.65
CA ALA A 48 7.10 -13.09 6.10
C ALA A 48 7.41 -11.60 5.94
N ALA A 49 8.62 -11.16 6.27
CA ALA A 49 9.05 -9.78 6.05
C ALA A 49 9.13 -9.44 4.55
N ALA A 50 9.56 -10.40 3.72
CA ALA A 50 9.56 -10.29 2.27
C ALA A 50 8.14 -10.08 1.71
N ALA A 51 7.15 -10.82 2.21
CA ALA A 51 5.74 -10.64 1.82
C ALA A 51 5.18 -9.27 2.24
N SER A 52 5.44 -8.84 3.47
CA SER A 52 5.10 -7.49 3.95
C SER A 52 5.74 -6.40 3.09
N MET A 53 7.04 -6.52 2.77
CA MET A 53 7.76 -5.56 1.93
C MET A 53 7.22 -5.54 0.50
N PHE A 54 6.88 -6.70 -0.06
CA PHE A 54 6.27 -6.79 -1.39
C PHE A 54 4.93 -6.04 -1.44
N ARG A 55 4.06 -6.21 -0.44
CA ARG A 55 2.79 -5.48 -0.34
C ARG A 55 3.03 -3.97 -0.21
N ALA A 56 3.89 -3.57 0.70
CA ALA A 56 4.22 -2.15 0.91
C ALA A 56 4.82 -1.50 -0.35
N SER A 57 5.57 -2.26 -1.15
CA SER A 57 6.15 -1.79 -2.40
C SER A 57 5.15 -1.55 -3.53
N GLN A 58 3.95 -2.14 -3.44
CA GLN A 58 2.86 -1.88 -4.38
C GLN A 58 2.19 -0.54 -4.06
N VAL A 59 2.15 -0.15 -2.77
CA VAL A 59 1.74 1.20 -2.34
C VAL A 59 2.73 2.28 -2.83
N LEU A 60 4.01 1.95 -2.99
CA LEU A 60 5.04 2.85 -3.54
C LEU A 60 4.92 3.08 -5.06
N GLN A 61 4.20 2.24 -5.80
CA GLN A 61 4.18 2.35 -7.26
C GLN A 61 3.58 3.69 -7.73
N ARG A 62 4.26 4.27 -8.73
CA ARG A 62 4.12 5.67 -9.17
C ARG A 62 2.85 5.94 -10.01
N PRO A 63 2.46 7.24 -10.17
CA PRO A 63 1.14 7.76 -10.53
C PRO A 63 0.54 7.39 -11.89
N GLY A 64 1.21 6.64 -12.76
CA GLY A 64 0.71 6.40 -14.13
C GLY A 64 -0.61 5.61 -14.13
N VAL A 65 -0.70 4.58 -13.29
CA VAL A 65 -1.92 3.78 -13.12
C VAL A 65 -2.98 4.59 -12.36
N ALA A 66 -2.59 5.35 -11.33
CA ALA A 66 -3.49 6.25 -10.60
C ALA A 66 -4.06 7.37 -11.49
N GLN A 67 -3.30 7.87 -12.47
CA GLN A 67 -3.76 8.90 -13.40
C GLN A 67 -4.77 8.32 -14.40
N THR A 68 -4.51 7.13 -14.95
CA THR A 68 -5.46 6.42 -15.81
C THR A 68 -6.70 5.99 -15.03
N GLN A 69 -6.54 5.47 -13.81
CA GLN A 69 -7.63 5.13 -12.91
C GLN A 69 -8.41 6.36 -12.47
N ALA A 70 -7.78 7.51 -12.22
CA ALA A 70 -8.48 8.76 -11.90
C ALA A 70 -9.30 9.26 -13.10
N ILE A 71 -8.82 9.09 -14.33
CA ILE A 71 -9.58 9.42 -15.54
C ILE A 71 -10.76 8.45 -15.70
N LEU A 72 -10.55 7.14 -15.59
CA LEU A 72 -11.62 6.15 -15.67
C LEU A 72 -12.62 6.28 -14.50
N ALA A 73 -12.17 6.62 -13.30
CA ALA A 73 -13.01 6.88 -12.13
C ALA A 73 -13.83 8.16 -12.31
N ARG A 74 -13.26 9.20 -12.94
CA ARG A 74 -14.02 10.40 -13.34
C ARG A 74 -15.07 10.06 -14.39
N GLN A 75 -14.73 9.26 -15.40
CA GLN A 75 -15.68 8.81 -16.42
C GLN A 75 -16.80 7.95 -15.82
N LEU A 76 -16.45 7.01 -14.95
CA LEU A 76 -17.41 6.17 -14.24
C LEU A 76 -18.26 7.01 -13.29
N SER A 77 -17.71 8.01 -12.61
CA SER A 77 -18.47 8.93 -11.77
C SER A 77 -19.35 9.90 -12.57
N ALA A 78 -19.04 10.18 -13.83
CA ALA A 78 -19.80 11.06 -14.71
C ALA A 78 -20.90 10.35 -15.50
N GLY A 79 -20.90 9.01 -15.55
CA GLY A 79 -21.95 8.23 -16.19
C GLY A 79 -23.31 8.33 -15.46
N ASN A 80 -24.38 8.00 -16.19
CA ASN A 80 -25.76 8.05 -15.68
C ASN A 80 -26.34 6.67 -15.33
N ASP A 81 -25.55 5.61 -15.45
CA ASP A 81 -26.00 4.23 -15.23
C ASP A 81 -25.91 3.83 -13.75
N GLU A 82 -26.43 2.64 -13.45
CA GLU A 82 -26.44 2.08 -12.10
C GLU A 82 -25.03 1.84 -11.55
N ALA A 83 -24.06 1.50 -12.41
CA ALA A 83 -22.67 1.32 -12.01
C ALA A 83 -22.06 2.65 -11.56
N SER A 84 -22.31 3.73 -12.29
CA SER A 84 -21.93 5.09 -11.93
C SER A 84 -22.58 5.56 -10.63
N ALA A 85 -23.87 5.28 -10.42
CA ALA A 85 -24.57 5.63 -9.19
C ALA A 85 -24.01 4.86 -7.98
N THR A 86 -23.80 3.55 -8.13
CA THR A 86 -23.22 2.69 -7.10
C THR A 86 -21.79 3.10 -6.77
N PHE A 87 -21.00 3.46 -7.78
CA PHE A 87 -19.62 3.93 -7.59
C PHE A 87 -19.56 5.25 -6.81
N ARG A 88 -20.41 6.24 -7.15
CA ARG A 88 -20.51 7.49 -6.39
C ARG A 88 -20.90 7.25 -4.94
N LEU A 89 -21.84 6.34 -4.70
CA LEU A 89 -22.25 5.96 -3.35
C LEU A 89 -21.10 5.30 -2.58
N ALA A 90 -20.36 4.37 -3.18
CA ALA A 90 -19.18 3.76 -2.57
C ALA A 90 -18.10 4.79 -2.22
N VAL A 91 -17.80 5.74 -3.11
CA VAL A 91 -16.85 6.83 -2.83
C VAL A 91 -17.34 7.71 -1.67
N SER A 92 -18.63 8.02 -1.62
CA SER A 92 -19.23 8.79 -0.52
C SER A 92 -19.10 8.06 0.82
N ARG A 93 -19.35 6.74 0.83
CA ARG A 93 -19.21 5.88 2.02
C ARG A 93 -17.77 5.77 2.50
N THR A 94 -16.79 5.62 1.61
CA THR A 94 -15.37 5.66 2.00
C THR A 94 -15.01 6.96 2.73
N ARG A 95 -15.45 8.12 2.22
CA ARG A 95 -15.17 9.42 2.88
C ARG A 95 -15.85 9.54 4.25
N GLU A 96 -17.05 8.99 4.38
CA GLU A 96 -17.78 8.97 5.64
C GLU A 96 -17.11 8.07 6.67
N ILE A 97 -16.64 6.88 6.28
CA ILE A 97 -15.86 5.98 7.15
C ILE A 97 -14.63 6.71 7.70
N VAL A 98 -13.81 7.32 6.82
CA VAL A 98 -12.59 8.04 7.24
C VAL A 98 -12.91 9.18 8.22
N ARG A 99 -13.98 9.95 7.97
CA ARG A 99 -14.41 11.02 8.87
C ARG A 99 -14.83 10.47 10.24
N THR A 100 -15.59 9.39 10.27
CA THR A 100 -16.08 8.78 11.51
C THR A 100 -14.95 8.09 12.27
N GLU A 101 -13.97 7.49 11.58
CA GLU A 101 -12.75 6.94 12.19
C GLU A 101 -11.91 8.03 12.85
N ALA A 102 -11.71 9.16 12.17
CA ALA A 102 -10.97 10.29 12.74
C ALA A 102 -11.66 10.84 14.01
N GLU A 103 -13.00 10.93 14.01
CA GLU A 103 -13.75 11.36 15.18
C GLU A 103 -13.69 10.33 16.33
N ALA A 104 -13.84 9.04 16.03
CA ALA A 104 -13.70 7.98 17.03
C ALA A 104 -12.29 7.98 17.64
N ALA A 105 -11.24 8.15 16.81
CA ALA A 105 -9.86 8.25 17.27
C ALA A 105 -9.68 9.46 18.20
N ARG A 106 -10.17 10.64 17.80
CA ARG A 106 -10.13 11.86 18.62
C ARG A 106 -10.81 11.66 19.98
N LEU A 107 -12.02 11.12 20.00
CA LEU A 107 -12.78 10.89 21.24
C LEU A 107 -12.10 9.84 22.13
N SER A 108 -11.52 8.79 21.54
CA SER A 108 -10.81 7.74 22.28
C SER A 108 -9.50 8.22 22.95
N ALA A 109 -8.91 9.29 22.44
CA ALA A 109 -7.68 9.88 22.98
C ALA A 109 -7.92 10.79 24.21
N LEU A 110 -9.19 11.06 24.58
CA LEU A 110 -9.52 11.88 25.74
C LEU A 110 -9.17 11.15 27.05
N VAL A 111 -8.39 11.81 27.91
CA VAL A 111 -7.93 11.22 29.19
C VAL A 111 -9.06 11.08 30.22
N LYS A 112 -10.05 11.97 30.18
CA LYS A 112 -11.25 11.94 31.03
C LYS A 112 -12.47 12.37 30.22
N PRO A 113 -13.04 11.49 29.37
CA PRO A 113 -14.22 11.81 28.60
C PRO A 113 -15.43 12.02 29.51
N THR A 114 -16.23 13.02 29.20
CA THR A 114 -17.56 13.21 29.77
C THR A 114 -18.49 12.07 29.34
N ARG A 115 -19.62 11.90 30.05
CA ARG A 115 -20.65 10.91 29.65
C ARG A 115 -21.17 11.13 28.23
N GLY A 116 -21.26 12.39 27.78
CA GLY A 116 -21.68 12.72 26.42
C GLY A 116 -20.63 12.33 25.37
N GLU A 117 -19.35 12.55 25.64
CA GLU A 117 -18.25 12.15 24.75
C GLU A 117 -18.09 10.63 24.68
N GLN A 118 -18.31 9.92 25.79
CA GLN A 118 -18.34 8.46 25.79
C GLN A 118 -19.50 7.92 24.93
N ALA A 119 -20.70 8.49 25.06
CA ALA A 119 -21.84 8.12 24.22
C ALA A 119 -21.58 8.42 22.73
N ALA A 120 -20.92 9.53 22.41
CA ALA A 120 -20.54 9.87 21.05
C ALA A 120 -19.51 8.89 20.47
N LEU A 121 -18.53 8.44 21.27
CA LEU A 121 -17.56 7.43 20.86
C LEU A 121 -18.23 6.09 20.54
N ASP A 122 -19.16 5.66 21.40
CA ASP A 122 -19.89 4.40 21.20
C ASP A 122 -20.80 4.47 19.95
N ALA A 123 -21.46 5.62 19.73
CA ALA A 123 -22.24 5.87 18.51
C ALA A 123 -21.35 5.88 17.25
N ALA A 124 -20.18 6.51 17.29
CA ALA A 124 -19.23 6.53 16.18
C ALA A 124 -18.76 5.11 15.84
N LYS A 125 -18.41 4.29 16.84
CA LYS A 125 -18.04 2.88 16.64
C LYS A 125 -19.17 2.06 16.03
N ALA A 126 -20.41 2.22 16.51
CA ALA A 126 -21.57 1.53 15.95
C ALA A 126 -21.83 1.94 14.49
N SER A 127 -21.72 3.24 14.18
CA SER A 127 -21.83 3.75 12.82
C SER A 127 -20.74 3.18 11.90
N LEU A 128 -19.50 3.05 12.38
CA LEU A 128 -18.43 2.43 11.59
C LEU A 128 -18.72 0.97 11.23
N VAL A 129 -19.32 0.20 12.12
CA VAL A 129 -19.72 -1.19 11.81
C VAL A 129 -20.71 -1.22 10.64
N ASP A 130 -21.75 -0.38 10.70
CA ASP A 130 -22.78 -0.30 9.66
C ASP A 130 -22.21 0.22 8.33
N LEU A 131 -21.44 1.31 8.38
CA LEU A 131 -20.81 1.89 7.19
C LEU A 131 -19.86 0.90 6.50
N ARG A 132 -19.06 0.14 7.26
CA ARG A 132 -18.16 -0.88 6.72
C ARG A 132 -18.94 -2.03 6.09
N ALA A 133 -20.03 -2.48 6.71
CA ALA A 133 -20.89 -3.51 6.14
C ALA A 133 -21.54 -3.06 4.81
N GLN A 134 -22.05 -1.82 4.77
CA GLN A 134 -22.58 -1.21 3.54
C GLN A 134 -21.50 -1.08 2.46
N GLN A 135 -20.29 -0.67 2.83
CA GLN A 135 -19.16 -0.56 1.91
C GLN A 135 -18.82 -1.91 1.28
N THR A 136 -18.78 -2.99 2.06
CA THR A 136 -18.56 -4.35 1.54
C THR A 136 -19.64 -4.75 0.53
N GLN A 137 -20.92 -4.46 0.81
CA GLN A 137 -22.00 -4.75 -0.13
C GLN A 137 -21.88 -3.95 -1.43
N LEU A 138 -21.52 -2.67 -1.35
CA LEU A 138 -21.30 -1.83 -2.51
C LEU A 138 -20.12 -2.32 -3.36
N GLN A 139 -19.02 -2.73 -2.73
CA GLN A 139 -17.87 -3.31 -3.41
C GLN A 139 -18.21 -4.62 -4.11
N ALA A 140 -19.00 -5.50 -3.47
CA ALA A 140 -19.48 -6.74 -4.08
C ALA A 140 -20.31 -6.46 -5.34
N LYS A 141 -21.26 -5.51 -5.27
CA LYS A 141 -22.05 -5.07 -6.44
C LYS A 141 -21.17 -4.46 -7.53
N LEU A 142 -20.17 -3.67 -7.14
CA LEU A 142 -19.27 -3.04 -8.10
C LEU A 142 -18.41 -4.06 -8.85
N ALA A 143 -18.06 -5.18 -8.21
CA ALA A 143 -17.30 -6.27 -8.84
C ALA A 143 -18.03 -6.93 -10.01
N ASP A 144 -19.35 -6.78 -10.13
CA ASP A 144 -20.13 -7.30 -11.25
C ASP A 144 -19.98 -6.45 -12.53
N TYR A 145 -19.49 -5.19 -12.41
CA TYR A 145 -19.31 -4.31 -13.57
C TYR A 145 -17.89 -4.41 -14.16
N PRO A 146 -17.73 -4.80 -15.44
CA PRO A 146 -16.41 -4.97 -16.07
C PRO A 146 -15.54 -3.71 -16.05
N ARG A 147 -16.16 -2.53 -16.15
CA ARG A 147 -15.46 -1.23 -16.12
C ARG A 147 -14.89 -0.90 -14.74
N TYR A 148 -15.46 -1.46 -13.66
CA TYR A 148 -14.94 -1.33 -12.30
C TYR A 148 -13.79 -2.30 -12.02
N LYS A 149 -13.79 -3.51 -12.60
CA LYS A 149 -12.66 -4.45 -12.46
C LYS A 149 -11.34 -3.87 -12.96
N ALA A 150 -11.37 -3.02 -14.00
CA ALA A 150 -10.19 -2.30 -14.49
C ALA A 150 -9.72 -1.17 -13.55
N LEU A 151 -10.58 -0.73 -12.61
CA LEU A 151 -10.32 0.30 -11.62
C LEU A 151 -9.95 -0.26 -10.24
N SER A 152 -10.34 -1.51 -9.95
CA SER A 152 -10.04 -2.16 -8.69
C SER A 152 -8.52 -2.33 -8.53
N PRO A 153 -7.92 -1.93 -7.40
CA PRO A 153 -6.52 -2.21 -7.13
C PRO A 153 -6.31 -3.73 -7.06
N SER A 154 -5.76 -4.32 -8.12
CA SER A 154 -5.29 -5.69 -8.08
C SER A 154 -3.92 -5.71 -7.43
N ASN A 155 -3.89 -5.79 -6.10
CA ASN A 155 -2.65 -6.11 -5.40
C ASN A 155 -2.38 -7.60 -5.62
N VAL A 156 -1.19 -7.92 -6.11
CA VAL A 156 -0.73 -9.30 -6.26
C VAL A 156 -0.11 -9.71 -4.94
N ASP A 157 -0.47 -10.87 -4.39
CA ASP A 157 0.22 -11.40 -3.22
C ASP A 157 1.55 -12.06 -3.63
N LEU A 158 2.54 -12.05 -2.73
CA LEU A 158 3.86 -12.62 -3.03
C LEU A 158 3.77 -14.11 -3.41
N THR A 159 2.83 -14.85 -2.81
CA THR A 159 2.59 -16.26 -3.13
C THR A 159 2.12 -16.46 -4.56
N GLU A 160 1.29 -15.55 -5.08
CA GLU A 160 0.82 -15.60 -6.47
C GLU A 160 1.96 -15.31 -7.44
N LEU A 161 2.81 -14.32 -7.11
CA LEU A 161 4.04 -14.06 -7.86
C LEU A 161 4.95 -15.29 -7.88
N GLN A 162 5.20 -15.92 -6.73
CA GLN A 162 6.06 -17.10 -6.63
C GLN A 162 5.50 -18.30 -7.41
N ALA A 163 4.18 -18.49 -7.43
CA ALA A 163 3.52 -19.53 -8.21
C ALA A 163 3.68 -19.32 -9.73
N ALA A 164 3.79 -18.06 -10.17
CA ALA A 164 3.97 -17.71 -11.57
C ALA A 164 5.41 -17.90 -12.08
N LEU A 165 6.41 -17.91 -11.20
CA LEU A 165 7.82 -18.14 -11.56
C LEU A 165 8.04 -19.58 -12.02
N ARG A 166 8.88 -19.80 -13.04
CA ARG A 166 9.38 -21.11 -13.48
C ARG A 166 10.52 -21.62 -12.61
N ASP A 167 10.90 -22.89 -12.79
CA ASP A 167 12.09 -23.43 -12.13
C ASP A 167 13.35 -22.68 -12.60
N GLY A 168 14.18 -22.28 -11.65
CA GLY A 168 15.38 -21.46 -11.91
C GLY A 168 15.11 -19.96 -12.09
N GLU A 169 13.85 -19.51 -12.11
CA GLU A 169 13.53 -18.07 -12.18
C GLU A 169 13.57 -17.42 -10.79
N GLY A 170 14.09 -16.19 -10.77
CA GLY A 170 14.11 -15.32 -9.60
C GLY A 170 13.55 -13.95 -9.95
N TYR A 171 12.65 -13.46 -9.12
CA TYR A 171 12.19 -12.09 -9.14
C TYR A 171 13.07 -11.24 -8.21
N TYR A 172 13.66 -10.18 -8.75
CA TYR A 172 14.43 -9.21 -7.99
C TYR A 172 13.86 -7.81 -8.18
N LYS A 173 13.42 -7.19 -7.09
CA LYS A 173 12.88 -5.82 -7.09
C LYS A 173 13.71 -4.94 -6.17
N MET A 174 14.24 -3.85 -6.74
CA MET A 174 14.87 -2.79 -5.97
C MET A 174 13.88 -1.64 -5.73
N MET A 175 13.93 -1.06 -4.54
CA MET A 175 13.03 -0.01 -4.09
C MET A 175 13.86 1.05 -3.40
N VAL A 176 13.68 2.30 -3.82
CA VAL A 176 14.30 3.45 -3.17
C VAL A 176 13.26 4.08 -2.25
N VAL A 177 13.61 4.20 -0.97
CA VAL A 177 12.83 4.92 0.02
C VAL A 177 13.76 5.95 0.65
N ASP A 178 13.47 7.23 0.41
CA ASP A 178 14.40 8.34 0.60
C ASP A 178 15.71 8.13 -0.18
N ASP A 179 16.86 8.02 0.49
CA ASP A 179 18.15 7.70 -0.16
C ASP A 179 18.58 6.23 0.06
N ALA A 180 17.87 5.49 0.91
CA ALA A 180 18.15 4.09 1.18
C ALA A 180 17.58 3.18 0.09
N VAL A 181 18.34 2.15 -0.29
CA VAL A 181 17.91 1.16 -1.27
C VAL A 181 17.62 -0.17 -0.58
N TYR A 182 16.42 -0.68 -0.82
CA TYR A 182 15.98 -1.98 -0.37
C TYR A 182 15.77 -2.91 -1.55
N ALA A 183 15.92 -4.20 -1.32
CA ALA A 183 15.66 -5.22 -2.31
C ALA A 183 14.78 -6.33 -1.76
N LEU A 184 13.94 -6.84 -2.64
CA LEU A 184 13.19 -8.08 -2.48
C LEU A 184 13.71 -9.07 -3.51
N PHE A 185 14.15 -10.23 -3.04
CA PHE A 185 14.44 -11.37 -3.89
C PHE A 185 13.44 -12.49 -3.60
N ALA A 186 12.81 -13.03 -4.63
CA ALA A 186 11.85 -14.12 -4.52
C ALA A 186 12.10 -15.18 -5.59
N THR A 187 11.98 -16.44 -5.21
CA THR A 187 11.96 -17.61 -6.09
C THR A 187 10.67 -18.38 -5.80
N ARG A 188 10.39 -19.44 -6.56
CA ARG A 188 9.25 -20.33 -6.30
C ARG A 188 9.23 -20.90 -4.86
N GLY A 189 10.40 -21.13 -4.26
CA GLY A 189 10.54 -21.80 -2.96
C GLY A 189 10.84 -20.88 -1.78
N GLY A 190 11.12 -19.59 -2.00
CA GLY A 190 11.48 -18.70 -0.90
C GLY A 190 11.56 -17.23 -1.30
N ALA A 191 11.63 -16.37 -0.29
CA ALA A 191 11.78 -14.94 -0.50
C ALA A 191 12.54 -14.30 0.66
N ARG A 192 13.22 -13.19 0.36
CA ARG A 192 14.01 -12.42 1.32
C ARG A 192 13.91 -10.93 1.02
N ALA A 193 13.63 -10.16 2.08
CA ALA A 193 13.84 -8.72 2.10
C ALA A 193 15.27 -8.41 2.56
N MET A 194 15.87 -7.36 2.00
CA MET A 194 17.18 -6.90 2.40
C MET A 194 17.35 -5.41 2.15
N LYS A 195 18.25 -4.79 2.90
CA LYS A 195 18.77 -3.46 2.63
C LYS A 195 20.08 -3.60 1.87
N LEU A 196 20.24 -2.84 0.79
CA LEU A 196 21.49 -2.80 0.04
C LEU A 196 22.46 -1.84 0.73
N GLN A 197 23.75 -2.12 0.60
CA GLN A 197 24.79 -1.29 1.21
C GLN A 197 24.88 0.08 0.52
N GLN A 198 24.67 0.11 -0.79
CA GLN A 198 24.74 1.33 -1.59
C GLN A 198 23.48 2.18 -1.44
N SER A 199 23.66 3.50 -1.38
CA SER A 199 22.57 4.46 -1.46
C SER A 199 22.12 4.70 -2.91
N ALA A 200 20.95 5.31 -3.08
CA ALA A 200 20.43 5.64 -4.41
C ALA A 200 21.34 6.63 -5.13
N THR A 201 21.94 7.57 -4.38
CA THR A 201 22.91 8.52 -4.90
C THR A 201 24.17 7.84 -5.41
N GLU A 202 24.75 6.91 -4.64
CA GLU A 202 25.94 6.15 -5.04
C GLU A 202 25.68 5.29 -6.28
N MET A 203 24.52 4.61 -6.31
CA MET A 203 24.09 3.79 -7.44
C MET A 203 23.91 4.62 -8.72
N GLY A 204 23.42 5.86 -8.61
CA GLY A 204 23.36 6.80 -9.74
C GLY A 204 24.74 7.15 -10.30
N GLY A 205 25.74 7.27 -9.43
CA GLY A 205 27.14 7.45 -9.82
C GLY A 205 27.69 6.23 -10.57
N ASP A 206 27.41 5.02 -10.10
CA ASP A 206 27.88 3.79 -10.76
C ASP A 206 27.21 3.56 -12.11
N VAL A 207 25.89 3.82 -12.23
CA VAL A 207 25.18 3.81 -13.52
C VAL A 207 25.81 4.80 -14.51
N SER A 208 26.24 5.96 -14.04
CA SER A 208 26.90 6.96 -14.89
C SER A 208 28.24 6.45 -15.41
N LYS A 209 29.05 5.77 -14.58
CA LYS A 209 30.32 5.15 -15.02
C LYS A 209 30.08 4.07 -16.08
N VAL A 210 29.10 3.19 -15.88
CA VAL A 210 28.72 2.16 -16.87
C VAL A 210 28.25 2.80 -18.17
N ARG A 211 27.49 3.89 -18.10
CA ARG A 211 27.06 4.61 -19.31
C ARG A 211 28.26 5.18 -20.07
N SER A 212 29.20 5.78 -19.36
CA SER A 212 30.41 6.35 -19.98
C SER A 212 31.28 5.29 -20.65
N SER A 213 31.45 4.11 -20.03
CA SER A 213 32.26 3.04 -20.63
C SER A 213 31.70 2.52 -21.96
N ILE A 214 30.38 2.48 -22.12
CA ILE A 214 29.72 2.08 -23.38
C ILE A 214 29.92 3.12 -24.48
N ILE A 215 30.00 4.41 -24.12
CA ILE A 215 30.19 5.50 -25.07
C ILE A 215 31.65 5.54 -25.56
N GLU A 216 32.61 5.35 -24.66
CA GLU A 216 34.05 5.35 -25.00
C GLU A 216 34.43 4.18 -25.90
N GLU A 217 33.83 3.00 -25.72
CA GLU A 217 34.09 1.80 -26.54
C GLU A 217 33.57 1.92 -28.00
N ARG A 218 32.67 2.88 -28.28
CA ARG A 218 32.14 3.16 -29.63
C ARG A 218 32.89 4.27 -30.38
N ALA A 219 33.81 4.95 -29.71
CA ALA A 219 34.59 6.05 -30.27
C ALA A 219 36.04 5.65 -30.64
N GLY A 220 36.40 4.37 -30.45
CA GLY A 220 37.63 3.75 -30.95
C GLY A 220 37.33 2.72 -32.04
#